data_AF-A0A942A1T3-F1
#
_entry.id   AF-A0A942A1T3-F1
#
_cell.length_a   1.000
_cell.length_b   1.000
_cell.length_c   1.000
_cell.angle_alpha   90.00
_cell.angle_beta   90.00
_cell.angle_gamma   90.00
#
_symmetry.space_group_name_H-M   'P 1'
#
loop_
_entity.id
_entity.type
_entity.pdbx_description
1 polymer ?
#
loop_
_entity_poly.entity_id
_entity_poly.type
_entity_poly.pdbx_seq_one_letter_code
_entity_poly.pdbx_strand_id
1 'polypeptide(L)' 'MSVHKASTLQSGAGADDDSAQASFGRYLQAIRIERDIRLEQVAEETRIATATLDAIEDEDFNRLPPDVFLRPRRSGATL' A
#
# COMPACT_ATOMS: atom_id res chain seq x y z
N MET A 1 41.49 35.55 5.71
CA MET A 1 41.55 34.61 6.86
C MET A 1 40.47 34.98 7.86
N SER A 2 39.67 34.00 8.28
CA SER A 2 38.97 33.92 9.58
C SER A 2 37.95 35.01 9.93
N VAL A 3 36.69 34.81 9.55
CA VAL A 3 35.57 34.10 10.25
C VAL A 3 34.68 35.05 11.05
N HIS A 4 33.44 35.16 10.57
CA HIS A 4 32.29 35.66 11.31
C HIS A 4 31.95 34.70 12.46
N LYS A 5 31.77 35.22 13.67
CA LYS A 5 30.99 34.56 14.72
C LYS A 5 29.82 35.42 15.12
N ALA A 6 28.64 35.01 14.68
CA ALA A 6 27.37 35.30 15.35
C ALA A 6 26.60 33.99 15.38
N SER A 7 26.87 33.18 16.41
CA SER A 7 26.10 31.97 16.70
C SER A 7 24.92 32.39 17.58
N THR A 8 23.89 32.95 16.95
CA THR A 8 22.59 33.16 17.58
C THR A 8 21.74 31.94 17.29
N LEU A 9 21.29 31.32 18.36
CA LEU A 9 20.50 30.10 18.45
C LEU A 9 19.26 30.17 17.54
N GLN A 10 19.16 29.25 16.56
CA GLN A 10 17.88 28.91 15.95
C GLN A 10 17.41 27.58 16.54
N SER A 11 16.52 27.73 17.50
CA SER A 11 15.77 26.66 18.15
C SER A 11 14.88 25.94 17.14
N GLY A 12 15.05 24.62 17.08
CA GLY A 12 13.99 23.61 17.09
C GLY A 12 12.79 23.78 16.17
N ALA A 13 12.80 23.04 15.08
CA ALA A 13 11.72 22.12 14.70
C ALA A 13 12.21 21.28 13.51
N GLY A 14 13.11 20.33 13.78
CA GLY A 14 13.20 19.16 12.92
C GLY A 14 11.92 18.38 13.15
N ALA A 15 10.96 18.49 12.23
CA ALA A 15 9.84 17.57 12.21
C ALA A 15 10.43 16.23 11.75
N ASP A 16 10.57 15.33 12.70
CA ASP A 16 10.89 13.93 12.51
C ASP A 16 9.80 13.28 11.59
N ASP A 17 9.96 13.39 10.27
CA ASP A 17 9.05 12.84 9.25
C ASP A 17 9.24 11.32 9.04
N ASP A 18 9.70 10.62 10.07
CA ASP A 18 9.88 9.16 10.08
C ASP A 18 8.75 8.45 10.86
N SER A 19 7.72 9.18 11.29
CA SER A 19 6.76 8.72 12.31
C SER A 19 5.35 8.36 11.80
N ALA A 20 5.18 8.10 10.50
CA ALA A 20 4.02 7.37 9.96
C ALA A 20 4.22 6.88 8.52
N GLN A 21 5.23 6.05 8.23
CA GLN A 21 5.13 5.24 7.00
C GLN A 21 3.91 4.33 7.13
N ALA A 22 2.83 4.65 6.41
CA ALA A 22 1.64 3.82 6.37
C ALA A 22 2.04 2.39 6.01
N SER A 23 1.50 1.40 6.71
CA SER A 23 1.72 0.00 6.35
C SER A 23 1.21 -0.26 4.94
N PHE A 24 1.68 -1.33 4.30
CA PHE A 24 1.41 -1.57 2.89
C PHE A 24 -0.09 -1.73 2.63
N GLY A 25 -0.80 -2.46 3.50
CA GLY A 25 -2.25 -2.59 3.43
C GLY A 25 -2.97 -1.25 3.55
N ARG A 26 -2.54 -0.40 4.50
CA ARG A 26 -3.08 0.97 4.67
C ARG A 26 -2.84 1.85 3.47
N TYR A 27 -1.66 1.76 2.86
CA TYR A 27 -1.33 2.48 1.63
C TYR A 27 -2.24 2.07 0.47
N LEU A 28 -2.48 0.76 0.27
CA LEU A 28 -3.39 0.28 -0.78
C LEU A 28 -4.84 0.74 -0.56
N GLN A 29 -5.33 0.62 0.68
CA GLN A 29 -6.67 1.07 1.06
C GLN A 29 -6.85 2.57 0.81
N ALA A 30 -5.86 3.38 1.20
CA ALA A 30 -5.90 4.83 1.01
C ALA A 30 -6.03 5.20 -0.47
N ILE A 31 -5.19 4.62 -1.34
CA ILE A 31 -5.24 4.88 -2.78
C ILE A 31 -6.57 4.41 -3.39
N ARG A 32 -7.08 3.24 -2.96
CA ARG A 32 -8.35 2.71 -3.46
C ARG A 32 -9.50 3.68 -3.15
N ILE A 33 -9.57 4.17 -1.91
CA ILE A 33 -10.59 5.12 -1.47
C ILE A 33 -10.41 6.48 -2.15
N GLU A 34 -9.19 7.00 -2.26
CA GLU A 34 -8.88 8.26 -2.94
C GLU A 34 -9.38 8.26 -4.40
N ARG A 35 -9.32 7.10 -5.06
CA ARG A 35 -9.77 6.90 -6.44
C ARG A 35 -11.24 6.53 -6.57
N ASP A 36 -11.98 6.45 -5.48
CA ASP A 36 -13.38 6.00 -5.42
C ASP A 36 -13.61 4.62 -6.08
N ILE A 37 -12.66 3.69 -5.85
CA ILE A 37 -12.73 2.33 -6.37
C ILE A 37 -13.25 1.38 -5.29
N ARG A 38 -14.26 0.58 -5.62
CA ARG A 38 -14.75 -0.46 -4.70
C ARG A 38 -13.90 -1.73 -4.77
N LEU A 39 -13.84 -2.49 -3.68
CA LEU A 39 -13.11 -3.77 -3.65
C LEU A 39 -13.61 -4.75 -4.73
N GLU A 40 -14.90 -4.74 -5.07
CA GLU A 40 -15.46 -5.58 -6.12
C GLU A 40 -14.87 -5.26 -7.50
N GLN A 41 -14.58 -3.98 -7.78
CA GLN A 41 -13.99 -3.57 -9.04
C GLN A 41 -12.51 -4.01 -9.12
N VAL A 42 -11.77 -3.86 -8.02
CA VAL A 42 -10.39 -4.39 -7.93
C VAL A 42 -10.39 -5.91 -8.11
N ALA A 43 -11.36 -6.62 -7.50
CA ALA A 43 -11.50 -8.05 -7.63
C ALA A 43 -11.80 -8.49 -9.07
N GLU A 44 -12.65 -7.75 -9.77
CA GLU A 44 -12.96 -8.01 -11.18
C GLU A 44 -11.73 -7.87 -12.09
N GLU A 45 -10.96 -6.79 -11.91
CA GLU A 45 -9.80 -6.48 -12.73
C GLU A 45 -8.59 -7.38 -12.43
N THR A 46 -8.32 -7.63 -11.15
CA THR A 46 -7.16 -8.41 -10.71
C THR A 46 -7.43 -9.91 -10.67
N ARG A 47 -8.71 -10.32 -10.70
CA ARG A 47 -9.17 -11.70 -10.45
C ARG A 47 -8.82 -12.24 -9.06
N ILE A 48 -8.52 -11.36 -8.11
CA ILE A 48 -8.32 -11.70 -6.70
C ILE A 48 -9.68 -11.62 -5.99
N ALA A 49 -10.00 -12.59 -5.14
CA ALA A 49 -11.26 -12.55 -4.40
C ALA A 49 -11.33 -11.33 -3.48
N THR A 50 -12.51 -10.71 -3.35
CA THR A 50 -12.72 -9.53 -2.47
C THR A 50 -12.27 -9.79 -1.03
N ALA A 51 -12.55 -10.98 -0.50
CA ALA A 51 -12.10 -11.38 0.84
C ALA A 51 -10.57 -11.42 0.99
N THR A 52 -9.84 -11.72 -0.08
CA THR A 52 -8.37 -11.71 -0.08
C THR A 52 -7.84 -10.29 -0.17
N LEU A 53 -8.45 -9.43 -0.99
CA LEU A 53 -8.09 -8.01 -1.07
C LEU A 53 -8.33 -7.29 0.27
N ASP A 54 -9.44 -7.59 0.92
CA ASP A 54 -9.76 -7.10 2.28
C ASP A 54 -8.70 -7.55 3.30
N ALA A 55 -8.33 -8.83 3.29
CA ALA A 55 -7.25 -9.35 4.14
C ALA A 55 -5.88 -8.71 3.84
N ILE A 56 -5.60 -8.34 2.58
CA ILE A 56 -4.38 -7.61 2.20
C ILE A 56 -4.42 -6.17 2.76
N GLU A 57 -5.54 -5.46 2.64
CA GLU A 57 -5.69 -4.11 3.19
C GLU A 57 -5.60 -4.08 4.72
N ASP A 58 -6.12 -5.11 5.37
CA ASP A 58 -6.05 -5.31 6.83
C ASP A 58 -4.70 -5.90 7.30
N GLU A 59 -3.85 -6.34 6.38
CA GLU A 59 -2.61 -7.09 6.65
C GLU A 59 -2.85 -8.35 7.53
N ASP A 60 -4.03 -8.96 7.42
CA ASP A 60 -4.36 -10.20 8.12
C ASP A 60 -3.92 -11.42 7.30
N PHE A 61 -2.65 -11.77 7.44
CA PHE A 61 -2.04 -12.91 6.75
C PHE A 61 -2.69 -14.26 7.07
N ASN A 62 -3.43 -14.38 8.19
CA ASN A 62 -4.12 -15.63 8.55
C ASN A 62 -5.38 -15.85 7.70
N ARG A 63 -5.93 -14.78 7.11
CA ARG A 63 -7.10 -14.83 6.22
C ARG A 63 -6.72 -14.98 4.75
N LEU A 64 -5.43 -14.93 4.42
CA LEU A 64 -4.97 -15.16 3.07
C LEU A 64 -5.16 -16.63 2.68
N PRO A 65 -5.47 -16.91 1.41
CA PRO A 65 -5.45 -18.27 0.90
C PRO A 65 -4.09 -18.92 1.18
N PRO A 66 -4.04 -20.22 1.49
CA PRO A 66 -2.77 -20.95 1.55
C PRO A 66 -2.08 -20.87 0.19
N ASP A 67 -0.75 -21.06 0.16
CA ASP A 67 0.05 -20.99 -1.06
C ASP A 67 -0.63 -21.71 -2.23
N VAL A 68 -1.09 -20.92 -3.20
CA VAL A 68 -1.81 -21.41 -4.38
C VAL A 68 -0.82 -21.64 -5.52
N PHE A 69 -0.68 -22.89 -5.94
CA PHE A 69 -0.03 -23.22 -7.20
C PHE A 69 -0.96 -22.85 -8.37
N LEU A 70 -0.64 -21.74 -9.04
CA LEU A 70 -1.43 -21.24 -10.16
C LEU A 70 -1.51 -22.29 -11.28
N ARG A 71 -2.74 -22.72 -11.62
CA ARG A 71 -3.01 -23.35 -12.91
C ARG A 71 -3.21 -22.22 -13.93
N PRO A 72 -2.38 -22.14 -15.00
CA PRO A 72 -2.61 -21.15 -16.05
C PRO A 72 -3.98 -21.42 -16.69
N ARG A 73 -4.78 -20.37 -16.94
CA ARG A 73 -5.96 -20.53 -17.79
C ARG A 73 -5.47 -20.83 -19.20
N ARG A 74 -5.91 -21.96 -19.77
CA ARG A 74 -5.81 -22.14 -21.22
C ARG A 74 -6.70 -21.08 -21.84
N SER A 75 -6.08 -20.13 -22.55
CA SER A 75 -6.81 -19.18 -23.39
C SER A 75 -7.68 -20.00 -24.34
N GLY A 76 -9.00 -19.89 -24.18
CA GLY A 76 -9.95 -20.49 -25.11
C GLY A 76 -9.77 -19.81 -26.45
N ALA A 77 -9.31 -20.58 -27.43
CA ALA A 77 -9.38 -20.23 -28.84
C ALA A 77 -10.84 -19.90 -29.20
N THR A 78 -11.05 -18.80 -29.90
CA THR A 78 -12.22 -18.58 -30.74
C THR A 78 -11.78 -17.71 -31.90
N LEU A 79 -11.76 -18.27 -33.11
CA LEU A 79 -12.59 -17.86 -34.25
C LEU A 79 -12.70 -19.07 -35.19
#